data_AF-A0A1S0UIN8-F1
#
_entry.id   AF-A0A1S0UIN8-F1
#
_cell.length_a   1.000
_cell.length_b   1.000
_cell.length_c   1.000
_cell.angle_alpha   90.00
_cell.angle_beta   90.00
_cell.angle_gamma   90.00
#
_symmetry.space_group_name_H-M   'P 1'
#
loop_
_entity.id
_entity.type
_entity.pdbx_description
1 polymer ?
#
loop_
_entity_poly.entity_id
_entity_poly.type
_entity_poly.pdbx_seq_one_letter_code
_entity_poly.pdbx_strand_id
1 'polypeptide(L)'
;MDSKYREVVWKLEERGQMGENLVGLCLLQGTPIHNHLARHLIKLYPKLVNDIFISENYYGLSPLHQAIINEDPAMVSFLLQYGANINQRCYGASFCPDDQKSSRTDSLEHEYMFELILKLEADVVWIYGNASSYAYPLARIDTINQETGEMNEDSALSLTVYGETTKHLELLDGLLEELLQAKWEAFGRR
;
A
#
# COMPACT_ATOMS: atom_id res chain seq x y z
N MET A 1 13.24 -12.56 3.89
CA MET A 1 13.46 -11.10 3.85
C MET A 1 12.22 -10.53 3.21
N ASP A 2 11.16 -10.39 4.00
CA ASP A 2 9.90 -9.85 3.52
C ASP A 2 10.03 -8.33 3.44
N SER A 3 9.80 -7.80 2.25
CA SER A 3 9.81 -6.37 2.01
C SER A 3 8.71 -5.73 2.85
N LYS A 4 9.08 -4.82 3.77
CA LYS A 4 8.17 -4.01 4.61
C LYS A 4 7.43 -2.93 3.81
N TYR A 5 7.52 -2.95 2.49
CA TYR A 5 6.95 -1.96 1.58
C TYR A 5 6.16 -2.69 0.49
N ARG A 6 4.97 -2.17 0.16
CA ARG A 6 4.21 -2.63 -1.01
C ARG A 6 4.95 -2.19 -2.27
N GLU A 7 5.44 -3.16 -3.03
CA GLU A 7 6.15 -2.87 -4.26
C GLU A 7 5.18 -2.53 -5.38
N VAL A 8 5.11 -1.23 -5.72
CA VAL A 8 4.37 -0.75 -6.88
C VAL A 8 5.34 -0.71 -8.06
N VAL A 9 5.17 -1.65 -8.99
CA VAL A 9 6.17 -1.96 -10.04
C VAL A 9 6.13 -0.97 -11.20
N TRP A 10 5.12 -0.10 -11.23
CA TRP A 10 4.82 0.73 -12.38
C TRP A 10 4.49 2.15 -11.93
N LYS A 11 4.89 3.11 -12.76
CA LYS A 11 4.82 4.54 -12.43
C LYS A 11 3.40 4.95 -12.06
N LEU A 12 3.26 5.64 -10.94
CA LEU A 12 1.97 6.09 -10.41
C LEU A 12 1.28 7.07 -11.37
N GLU A 13 2.08 7.89 -12.06
CA GLU A 13 1.61 8.85 -13.05
C GLU A 13 1.22 8.25 -14.41
N GLU A 14 1.53 6.97 -14.66
CA GLU A 14 1.21 6.26 -15.92
C GLU A 14 0.14 5.18 -15.72
N ARG A 15 -0.77 5.39 -14.76
CA ARG A 15 -1.88 4.50 -14.44
C ARG A 15 -3.16 4.89 -15.18
N GLY A 16 -4.06 3.93 -15.36
CA GLY A 16 -5.40 4.20 -15.92
C GLY A 16 -6.31 4.96 -14.95
N GLN A 17 -7.53 5.28 -15.39
CA GLN A 17 -8.47 6.10 -14.60
C GLN A 17 -8.88 5.44 -13.28
N MET A 18 -8.86 4.10 -13.20
CA MET A 18 -9.14 3.35 -11.98
C MET A 18 -7.86 3.10 -11.16
N GLY A 19 -6.72 3.67 -11.56
CA GLY A 19 -5.44 3.43 -10.94
C GLY A 19 -4.84 2.07 -11.31
N GLU A 20 -5.24 1.50 -12.45
CA GLU A 20 -4.80 0.19 -12.92
C GLU A 20 -3.54 0.24 -13.78
N ASN A 21 -2.87 -0.91 -13.89
CA ASN A 21 -1.78 -1.13 -14.83
C ASN A 21 -2.26 -1.94 -16.05
N LEU A 22 -1.34 -2.27 -16.97
CA LEU A 22 -1.67 -3.03 -18.18
C LEU A 22 -2.25 -4.44 -17.90
N VAL A 23 -1.81 -5.11 -16.82
CA VAL A 23 -2.39 -6.39 -16.39
C VAL A 23 -3.82 -6.20 -15.89
N GLY A 24 -4.05 -5.17 -15.08
CA GLY A 24 -5.39 -4.77 -14.63
C GLY A 24 -6.33 -4.51 -15.79
N LEU A 25 -5.89 -3.77 -16.81
CA LEU A 25 -6.66 -3.50 -18.02
C LEU A 25 -6.98 -4.78 -18.82
N CYS A 26 -6.02 -5.69 -18.96
CA CYS A 26 -6.26 -6.98 -19.61
C CYS A 26 -7.31 -7.80 -18.88
N LEU A 27 -7.23 -7.88 -17.55
CA LEU A 27 -8.15 -8.64 -16.74
C LEU A 27 -9.53 -7.97 -16.65
N LEU A 28 -9.61 -6.63 -16.68
CA LEU A 28 -10.88 -5.91 -16.75
C LEU A 28 -11.66 -6.26 -18.03
N GLN A 29 -10.94 -6.42 -19.15
CA GLN A 29 -11.56 -6.81 -20.43
C GLN A 29 -11.94 -8.30 -20.47
N GLY A 30 -11.20 -9.16 -19.77
CA GLY A 30 -11.58 -10.55 -19.47
C GLY A 30 -11.67 -11.52 -20.66
N THR A 31 -11.32 -11.11 -21.89
CA THR A 31 -11.41 -12.02 -23.04
C THR A 31 -10.22 -12.99 -23.11
N PRO A 32 -10.34 -14.13 -23.81
CA PRO A 32 -9.26 -15.13 -23.90
C PRO A 32 -7.93 -14.57 -24.44
N ILE A 33 -7.98 -13.56 -25.31
CA ILE A 33 -6.80 -12.90 -25.87
C ILE A 33 -6.12 -12.04 -24.80
N HIS A 34 -6.89 -11.25 -24.04
CA HIS A 34 -6.35 -10.43 -22.96
C HIS A 34 -5.80 -11.29 -21.82
N ASN A 35 -6.43 -12.43 -21.51
CA ASN A 35 -5.91 -13.37 -20.52
C ASN A 35 -4.57 -13.98 -20.97
N HIS A 36 -4.38 -14.26 -22.27
CA HIS A 36 -3.06 -14.64 -22.79
C HIS A 36 -2.02 -13.53 -22.63
N LEU A 37 -2.40 -12.29 -22.92
CA LEU A 37 -1.52 -11.13 -22.76
C LEU A 37 -1.13 -10.92 -21.29
N ALA A 38 -2.09 -10.96 -20.37
CA ALA A 38 -1.87 -10.87 -18.92
C ALA A 38 -0.89 -11.95 -18.43
N ARG A 39 -1.09 -13.21 -18.86
CA ARG A 39 -0.15 -14.31 -18.54
C ARG A 39 1.26 -14.05 -19.06
N HIS A 40 1.38 -13.49 -20.26
CA HIS A 40 2.69 -13.16 -20.83
C HIS A 40 3.37 -12.03 -20.05
N LEU A 41 2.63 -10.99 -19.69
CA LEU A 41 3.13 -9.86 -18.90
C LEU A 41 3.61 -10.29 -17.52
N ILE A 42 2.86 -11.14 -16.81
CA ILE A 42 3.25 -11.65 -15.49
C ILE A 42 4.49 -12.55 -15.57
N LYS A 43 4.66 -13.32 -16.65
CA LYS A 43 5.90 -14.10 -16.85
C LYS A 43 7.13 -13.22 -17.05
N LEU A 44 6.98 -12.09 -17.76
CA LEU A 44 8.08 -11.15 -18.00
C LEU A 44 8.36 -10.27 -16.78
N TYR A 45 7.32 -9.87 -16.06
CA TYR A 45 7.39 -8.98 -14.91
C TYR A 45 6.63 -9.62 -13.72
N PRO A 46 7.24 -10.60 -13.02
CA PRO A 46 6.55 -11.40 -11.99
C PRO A 46 5.92 -10.58 -10.86
N LYS A 47 6.51 -9.43 -10.53
CA LYS A 47 6.04 -8.57 -9.45
C LYS A 47 4.66 -7.94 -9.74
N LEU A 48 4.24 -7.87 -11.01
CA LEU A 48 2.91 -7.37 -11.39
C LEU A 48 1.76 -8.24 -10.85
N VAL A 49 2.04 -9.48 -10.44
CA VAL A 49 1.03 -10.41 -9.89
C VAL A 49 0.33 -9.85 -8.64
N ASN A 50 1.00 -8.99 -7.88
CA ASN A 50 0.51 -8.38 -6.63
C ASN A 50 0.33 -6.86 -6.71
N ASP A 51 0.53 -6.26 -7.89
CA ASP A 51 0.29 -4.83 -8.09
C ASP A 51 -1.22 -4.54 -7.99
N ILE A 52 -1.59 -3.36 -7.50
CA ILE A 52 -2.97 -3.03 -7.15
C ILE A 52 -3.47 -1.81 -7.90
N PHE A 53 -4.79 -1.67 -7.91
CA PHE A 53 -5.46 -0.44 -8.27
C PHE A 53 -5.25 0.58 -7.15
N ILE A 54 -4.99 1.84 -7.53
CA ILE A 54 -4.69 2.94 -6.60
C ILE A 54 -5.75 4.04 -6.55
N SER A 55 -6.84 3.94 -7.33
CA SER A 55 -7.93 4.93 -7.22
C SER A 55 -8.73 4.74 -5.94
N GLU A 56 -9.31 5.83 -5.42
CA GLU A 56 -10.18 5.85 -4.23
C GLU A 56 -11.27 4.76 -4.27
N ASN A 57 -11.89 4.59 -5.44
CA ASN A 57 -12.99 3.63 -5.62
C ASN A 57 -12.53 2.17 -5.64
N TYR A 58 -11.33 1.89 -6.16
CA TYR A 58 -10.86 0.53 -6.41
C TYR A 58 -9.59 0.17 -5.63
N TYR A 59 -9.22 0.97 -4.63
CA TYR A 59 -7.97 0.81 -3.92
C TYR A 59 -7.78 -0.61 -3.36
N GLY A 60 -6.61 -1.19 -3.62
CA GLY A 60 -6.25 -2.53 -3.19
C GLY A 60 -6.78 -3.67 -4.06
N LEU A 61 -7.58 -3.39 -5.11
CA LEU A 61 -7.97 -4.41 -6.08
C LEU A 61 -6.73 -4.98 -6.77
N SER A 62 -6.60 -6.30 -6.83
CA SER A 62 -5.42 -7.00 -7.37
C SER A 62 -5.81 -7.90 -8.55
N PRO A 63 -4.83 -8.39 -9.35
CA PRO A 63 -5.08 -9.38 -10.39
C PRO A 63 -5.85 -10.60 -9.91
N LEU A 64 -5.57 -11.06 -8.67
CA LEU A 64 -6.26 -12.20 -8.09
C LEU A 64 -7.74 -11.90 -7.83
N HIS A 65 -8.06 -10.73 -7.26
CA HIS A 65 -9.44 -10.28 -7.08
C HIS A 65 -10.16 -10.21 -8.43
N GLN A 66 -9.54 -9.62 -9.45
CA GLN A 66 -10.14 -9.49 -10.78
C GLN A 66 -10.40 -10.85 -11.43
N ALA A 67 -9.49 -11.82 -11.28
CA ALA A 67 -9.68 -13.17 -11.80
C ALA A 67 -10.85 -13.91 -11.13
N ILE A 68 -11.07 -13.66 -9.82
CA ILE A 68 -12.24 -14.18 -9.09
C ILE A 68 -13.53 -13.51 -9.58
N ILE A 69 -13.53 -12.19 -9.74
CA ILE A 69 -14.67 -11.42 -10.27
C ILE A 69 -15.07 -11.92 -11.67
N ASN A 70 -14.08 -12.28 -12.48
CA ASN A 70 -14.31 -12.80 -13.84
C ASN A 70 -14.71 -14.29 -13.88
N GLU A 71 -14.79 -14.97 -12.73
CA GLU A 71 -15.06 -16.40 -12.63
C GLU A 71 -14.10 -17.27 -13.48
N ASP A 72 -12.82 -16.88 -13.58
CA ASP A 72 -11.80 -17.60 -14.36
C ASP A 72 -10.88 -18.43 -13.44
N PRO A 73 -11.22 -19.70 -13.14
CA PRO A 73 -10.40 -20.56 -12.28
C PRO A 73 -9.03 -20.88 -12.88
N ALA A 74 -8.88 -20.84 -14.21
CA ALA A 74 -7.60 -21.08 -14.86
C ALA A 74 -6.63 -19.91 -14.63
N MET A 75 -7.14 -18.67 -14.69
CA MET A 75 -6.36 -17.49 -14.32
C MET A 75 -6.04 -17.47 -12.82
N VAL A 76 -7.00 -17.80 -11.95
CA VAL A 76 -6.74 -17.91 -10.49
C VAL A 76 -5.60 -18.88 -10.20
N SER A 77 -5.65 -20.09 -10.77
CA SER A 77 -4.59 -21.08 -10.60
C SER A 77 -3.24 -20.58 -11.11
N PHE A 78 -3.22 -19.91 -12.26
CA PHE A 78 -2.01 -19.29 -12.81
C PHE A 78 -1.44 -18.22 -11.86
N LEU A 79 -2.26 -17.30 -11.37
CA LEU A 79 -1.81 -16.22 -10.49
C LEU A 79 -1.24 -16.76 -9.17
N LEU A 80 -1.90 -17.76 -8.58
CA LEU A 80 -1.41 -18.42 -7.35
C LEU A 80 -0.06 -19.10 -7.56
N GLN A 81 0.14 -19.77 -8.70
CA GLN A 81 1.43 -20.38 -9.05
C GLN A 81 2.56 -19.34 -9.20
N TYR A 82 2.22 -18.09 -9.53
CA TYR A 82 3.18 -16.99 -9.70
C TYR A 82 3.30 -16.10 -8.45
N GLY A 83 2.77 -16.54 -7.30
CA GLY A 83 2.97 -15.85 -6.02
C GLY A 83 1.95 -14.76 -5.71
N ALA A 84 0.74 -14.85 -6.28
CA ALA A 84 -0.37 -13.99 -5.87
C ALA A 84 -0.67 -14.15 -4.37
N ASN A 85 -0.75 -13.02 -3.66
CA ASN A 85 -1.06 -12.99 -2.23
C ASN A 85 -2.57 -13.21 -2.01
N ILE A 86 -2.91 -14.36 -1.41
CA ILE A 86 -4.30 -14.72 -1.08
C ILE A 86 -4.89 -13.80 -0.02
N ASN A 87 -4.05 -13.24 0.86
CA ASN A 87 -4.46 -12.36 1.95
C ASN A 87 -4.45 -10.87 1.54
N GLN A 88 -4.24 -10.57 0.25
CA GLN A 88 -4.27 -9.19 -0.25
C GLN A 88 -5.67 -8.60 0.00
N ARG A 89 -5.74 -7.43 0.63
CA ARG A 89 -7.02 -6.76 0.90
C ARG A 89 -7.36 -5.74 -0.20
N CYS A 90 -8.65 -5.62 -0.53
CA CYS A 90 -9.23 -4.55 -1.33
C CYS A 90 -10.26 -3.77 -0.48
N TYR A 91 -10.18 -2.45 -0.49
CA TYR A 91 -10.97 -1.58 0.40
C TYR A 91 -11.27 -0.22 -0.21
N GLY A 92 -11.14 -0.09 -1.53
CA GLY A 92 -11.72 1.03 -2.27
C GLY A 92 -13.20 1.23 -1.98
N ALA A 93 -13.68 2.46 -2.14
CA ALA A 93 -15.05 2.86 -1.77
C ALA A 93 -16.14 1.97 -2.40
N SER A 94 -15.87 1.40 -3.58
CA SER A 94 -16.79 0.48 -4.27
C SER A 94 -16.95 -0.88 -3.58
N PHE A 95 -16.01 -1.28 -2.72
CA PHE A 95 -16.04 -2.57 -2.00
C PHE A 95 -16.62 -2.47 -0.59
N CYS A 96 -16.83 -1.26 -0.06
CA CYS A 96 -17.48 -1.05 1.22
C CYS A 96 -19.00 -1.34 1.12
N PRO A 97 -19.61 -1.97 2.15
CA PRO A 97 -21.06 -2.05 2.29
C PRO A 97 -21.73 -0.67 2.21
N ASP A 98 -22.89 -0.58 1.54
CA ASP A 98 -23.57 0.70 1.26
C ASP A 98 -23.90 1.50 2.53
N ASP A 99 -24.20 0.80 3.63
CA ASP A 99 -24.51 1.37 4.93
C ASP A 99 -23.28 1.92 5.67
N GLN A 100 -22.07 1.61 5.21
CA GLN A 100 -20.81 2.10 5.78
C GLN A 100 -20.14 3.20 4.94
N LYS A 101 -20.61 3.44 3.71
CA LYS A 101 -20.02 4.45 2.80
C LYS A 101 -20.15 5.89 3.32
N SER A 102 -21.26 6.22 3.97
CA SER A 102 -21.52 7.59 4.47
C SER A 102 -20.75 7.93 5.74
N SER A 103 -20.35 6.93 6.52
CA SER A 103 -19.49 7.06 7.70
C SER A 103 -18.00 6.99 7.39
N ARG A 104 -17.64 6.61 6.16
CA ARG A 104 -16.25 6.57 5.71
C ARG A 104 -15.76 8.01 5.59
N THR A 105 -14.72 8.33 6.36
CA THR A 105 -14.01 9.61 6.26
C THR A 105 -12.65 9.32 5.67
N ASP A 106 -12.50 9.55 4.36
CA ASP A 106 -11.19 9.56 3.74
C ASP A 106 -10.52 10.88 4.14
N SER A 107 -9.60 10.80 5.10
CA SER A 107 -8.92 11.97 5.66
C SER A 107 -7.78 12.40 4.74
N LEU A 108 -8.13 12.83 3.52
CA LEU A 108 -7.19 13.28 2.50
C LEU A 108 -6.33 14.47 2.96
N GLU A 109 -6.83 15.31 3.87
CA GLU A 109 -6.07 16.43 4.42
C GLU A 109 -4.95 15.97 5.37
N HIS A 110 -5.14 14.87 6.11
CA HIS A 110 -4.11 14.33 7.00
C HIS A 110 -3.13 13.43 6.24
N GLU A 111 -3.61 12.62 5.28
CA GLU A 111 -2.73 11.85 4.39
C GLU A 111 -1.87 12.77 3.52
N TYR A 112 -2.44 13.80 2.89
CA TYR A 112 -1.65 14.72 2.04
C TYR A 112 -0.62 15.50 2.85
N MET A 113 -0.98 15.99 4.04
CA MET A 113 -0.06 16.78 4.87
C MET A 113 1.06 15.89 5.45
N PHE A 114 0.74 14.67 5.85
CA PHE A 114 1.72 13.68 6.30
C PHE A 114 2.62 13.20 5.16
N GLU A 115 2.06 12.88 3.98
CA GLU A 115 2.80 12.58 2.75
C GLU A 115 3.71 13.74 2.32
N LEU A 116 3.23 14.99 2.42
CA LEU A 116 3.99 16.18 2.06
C LEU A 116 5.15 16.40 3.04
N ILE A 117 4.92 16.24 4.35
CA ILE A 117 5.97 16.32 5.38
C ILE A 117 6.99 15.21 5.17
N LEU A 118 6.55 13.97 4.94
CA LEU A 118 7.42 12.85 4.63
C LEU A 118 8.25 13.12 3.37
N LYS A 119 7.66 13.66 2.30
CA LYS A 119 8.38 14.03 1.07
C LYS A 119 9.36 15.18 1.28
N LEU A 120 9.05 16.15 2.15
CA LEU A 120 9.93 17.27 2.47
C LEU A 120 11.13 16.84 3.34
N GLU A 121 10.96 15.81 4.17
CA GLU A 121 12.00 15.30 5.07
C GLU A 121 12.70 14.03 4.55
N ALA A 122 12.26 13.50 3.40
CA ALA A 122 12.85 12.33 2.78
C ALA A 122 14.27 12.60 2.27
N ASP A 123 15.22 11.84 2.76
CA ASP A 123 16.55 11.77 2.16
C ASP A 123 16.52 10.82 0.97
N VAL A 124 16.93 11.32 -0.18
CA VAL A 124 17.06 10.53 -1.41
C VAL A 124 18.30 9.65 -1.27
N VAL A 125 18.09 8.34 -1.04
CA VAL A 125 19.18 7.37 -0.92
C VAL A 125 19.80 7.09 -2.29
N TRP A 126 18.98 6.95 -3.32
CA TRP A 126 19.43 6.90 -4.72
C TRP A 126 18.28 7.12 -5.70
N ILE A 127 18.63 7.58 -6.91
CA ILE A 127 17.76 7.65 -8.08
C ILE A 127 18.49 7.02 -9.26
N TYR A 128 17.87 6.03 -9.90
CA TYR A 128 18.38 5.41 -11.12
C TYR A 128 17.28 5.38 -12.19
N GLY A 129 17.37 6.30 -13.14
CA GLY A 129 16.34 6.49 -14.15
C GLY A 129 14.99 6.80 -13.51
N ASN A 130 14.03 5.88 -13.66
CA ASN A 130 12.68 6.02 -13.11
C ASN A 130 12.51 5.35 -11.73
N ALA A 131 13.53 4.67 -11.23
CA ALA A 131 13.50 4.04 -9.91
C ALA A 131 14.13 4.99 -8.88
N SER A 132 13.50 5.12 -7.72
CA SER A 132 13.98 5.95 -6.62
C SER A 132 13.82 5.25 -5.29
N SER A 133 14.71 5.55 -4.34
CA SER A 133 14.67 5.07 -2.97
C SER A 133 14.82 6.26 -2.03
N TYR A 134 13.88 6.38 -1.10
CA TYR A 134 13.82 7.44 -0.10
C TYR A 134 13.99 6.83 1.29
N ALA A 135 14.69 7.52 2.17
CA ALA A 135 14.81 7.21 3.60
C ALA A 135 14.14 8.34 4.39
N TYR A 136 13.30 7.98 5.34
CA TYR A 136 12.60 8.92 6.20
C TYR A 136 13.29 8.99 7.57
N PRO A 137 13.62 10.19 8.09
CA PRO A 137 14.27 10.33 9.39
C PRO A 137 13.38 9.81 10.52
N LEU A 138 13.80 8.73 11.17
CA LEU A 138 13.07 8.10 12.28
C LEU A 138 12.93 9.01 13.51
N ALA A 139 13.78 10.04 13.64
CA ALA A 139 13.83 10.92 14.79
C ALA A 139 12.52 11.67 15.05
N ARG A 140 11.72 11.99 14.02
CA ARG A 140 10.42 12.69 14.18
C ARG A 140 9.22 11.76 14.21
N ILE A 141 9.42 10.48 13.91
CA ILE A 141 8.35 9.49 13.81
C ILE A 141 8.30 8.65 15.08
N ASP A 142 9.46 8.36 15.69
CA ASP A 142 9.58 7.42 16.80
C ASP A 142 9.68 8.09 18.19
N THR A 143 9.12 7.44 19.22
CA THR A 143 9.11 7.90 20.63
C THR A 143 10.47 7.88 21.31
N ILE A 144 11.52 7.40 20.67
CA ILE A 144 12.88 7.33 21.24
C ILE A 144 13.84 8.03 20.29
N ASN A 145 14.56 9.01 20.81
CA ASN A 145 15.61 9.71 20.09
C ASN A 145 16.80 8.75 19.84
N GLN A 146 17.25 8.63 18.58
CA GLN A 146 18.28 7.67 18.19
C GLN A 146 19.69 8.05 18.65
N GLU A 147 19.94 9.33 18.94
CA GLU A 147 21.24 9.84 19.36
C GLU A 147 21.37 9.85 20.88
N THR A 148 20.30 10.25 21.58
CA THR A 148 20.33 10.41 23.04
C THR A 148 19.73 9.20 23.77
N GLY A 149 18.89 8.40 23.10
CA GLY A 149 18.13 7.31 23.73
C GLY A 149 17.00 7.79 24.63
N GLU A 150 16.78 9.10 24.74
CA GLU A 150 15.72 9.70 25.55
C GLU A 150 14.37 9.65 24.84
N MET A 151 13.29 9.78 25.61
CA MET A 151 11.94 9.82 25.05
C MET A 151 11.76 11.10 24.24
N ASN A 152 11.35 10.95 22.98
CA ASN A 152 10.99 12.07 22.12
C ASN A 152 9.48 12.35 22.19
N GLU A 153 9.11 13.32 23.02
CA GLU A 153 7.72 13.73 23.23
C GLU A 153 7.10 14.42 22.00
N ASP A 154 7.93 14.97 21.11
CA ASP A 154 7.53 15.67 19.88
C ASP A 154 7.36 14.73 18.67
N SER A 155 7.53 13.43 18.86
CA SER A 155 7.42 12.45 17.77
C SER A 155 5.98 12.17 17.37
N ALA A 156 5.78 11.80 16.10
CA ALA A 156 4.46 11.43 15.58
C ALA A 156 3.80 10.33 16.43
N LEU A 157 4.55 9.29 16.85
CA LEU A 157 4.04 8.25 17.74
C LEU A 157 3.63 8.79 19.13
N SER A 158 4.40 9.75 19.69
CA SER A 158 4.09 10.36 20.99
C SER A 158 2.82 11.20 20.92
N LEU A 159 2.68 12.01 19.87
CA LEU A 159 1.49 12.82 19.63
C LEU A 159 0.24 11.95 19.41
N THR A 160 0.40 10.80 18.76
CA THR A 160 -0.67 9.81 18.60
C THR A 160 -1.02 9.12 19.92
N VAL A 161 -0.07 8.85 20.82
CA VAL A 161 -0.35 8.20 22.11
C VAL A 161 -0.98 9.17 23.13
N TYR A 162 -0.56 10.43 23.14
CA TYR A 162 -1.00 11.44 24.10
C TYR A 162 -2.12 12.36 23.56
N GLY A 163 -2.68 12.07 22.38
CA GLY A 163 -3.75 12.87 21.81
C GLY A 163 -5.03 12.82 22.64
N GLU A 164 -5.72 13.96 22.79
CA GLU A 164 -6.93 14.06 23.63
C GLU A 164 -8.24 13.63 22.93
N THR A 165 -8.23 13.45 21.61
CA THR A 165 -9.44 13.17 20.80
C THR A 165 -9.30 11.89 20.00
N THR A 166 -10.34 11.07 19.86
CA THR A 166 -10.26 9.77 19.14
C THR A 166 -9.78 9.86 17.67
N LYS A 167 -9.77 11.05 17.08
CA LYS A 167 -9.26 11.32 15.73
C LYS A 167 -7.75 11.10 15.59
N HIS A 168 -6.97 11.23 16.67
CA HIS A 168 -5.52 10.96 16.59
C HIS A 168 -5.22 9.49 16.28
N LEU A 169 -6.16 8.58 16.58
CA LEU A 169 -5.99 7.15 16.31
C LEU A 169 -5.97 6.86 14.81
N GLU A 170 -6.56 7.74 13.98
CA GLU A 170 -6.49 7.64 12.51
C GLU A 170 -5.05 7.84 11.99
N LEU A 171 -4.18 8.49 12.77
CA LEU A 171 -2.75 8.61 12.44
C LEU A 171 -2.01 7.28 12.62
N LEU A 172 -2.55 6.33 13.39
CA LEU A 172 -1.93 5.02 13.54
C LEU A 172 -1.93 4.27 12.22
N ASP A 173 -2.93 4.44 11.37
CA ASP A 173 -3.05 3.68 10.13
C ASP A 173 -1.89 4.02 9.16
N GLY A 174 -1.34 3.00 8.50
CA GLY A 174 -0.21 3.16 7.59
C GLY A 174 1.15 3.15 8.30
N LEU A 175 1.93 4.23 8.18
CA LEU A 175 3.36 4.20 8.57
C LEU A 175 3.57 4.01 10.10
N LEU A 176 2.69 4.56 10.94
CA LEU A 176 2.81 4.40 12.40
C LEU A 176 2.42 2.99 12.86
N GLU A 177 1.44 2.34 12.20
CA GLU A 177 1.07 0.94 12.41
C GLU A 177 2.24 0.03 12.01
N GLU A 178 2.86 0.29 10.86
CA GLU A 178 4.05 -0.46 10.42
C GLU A 178 5.23 -0.31 11.39
N LEU A 179 5.46 0.89 11.92
CA LEU A 179 6.49 1.15 12.92
C LEU A 179 6.18 0.43 14.26
N LEU A 180 4.93 0.48 14.73
CA LEU A 180 4.48 -0.22 15.93
C LEU A 180 4.57 -1.74 15.79
N GLN A 181 4.17 -2.29 14.66
CA GLN A 181 4.27 -3.72 14.35
C GLN A 181 5.74 -4.17 14.33
N ALA A 182 6.61 -3.39 13.67
CA ALA A 182 8.05 -3.69 13.66
C ALA A 182 8.67 -3.66 15.07
N LYS A 183 8.22 -2.74 15.94
CA LYS A 183 8.64 -2.71 17.35
C LYS A 183 8.11 -3.90 18.14
N TRP A 184 6.86 -4.30 17.91
CA TRP A 184 6.26 -5.46 18.56
C TRP A 184 6.99 -6.76 18.20
N GLU A 185 7.40 -6.92 16.94
CA GLU A 185 8.17 -8.09 16.50
C GLU A 185 9.61 -8.09 17.02
N ALA A 186 10.25 -6.91 17.07
CA ALA A 186 11.65 -6.80 17.51
C ALA A 186 11.81 -6.85 19.04
N PHE A 187 10.84 -6.32 19.79
CA PHE A 187 10.95 -6.10 21.24
C PHE A 187 9.73 -6.60 22.04
N GLY A 188 8.56 -6.73 21.41
CA GLY A 188 7.27 -6.99 22.06
C GLY A 188 6.92 -8.47 22.31
N ARG A 189 7.75 -9.42 21.89
CA ARG A 189 7.53 -10.85 22.18
C ARG A 189 8.80 -11.55 22.67
N ARG A 190 8.68 -12.24 23.81
CA ARG A 190 9.27 -13.57 23.99
C ARG A 190 8.19 -14.61 23.76
#